data_AF-A0A8D2H8Q1-F1
#
_entry.id   AF-A0A8D2H8Q1-F1
#
_cell.length_a   1.000
_cell.length_b   1.000
_cell.length_c   1.000
_cell.angle_alpha   90.00
_cell.angle_beta   90.00
_cell.angle_gamma   90.00
#
_symmetry.space_group_name_H-M   'P 1'
#
loop_
_entity.id
_entity.type
_entity.pdbx_description
1 polymer ?
#
loop_
_entity_poly.entity_id
_entity_poly.type
_entity_poly.pdbx_seq_one_letter_code
_entity_poly.pdbx_strand_id
1 'polypeptide(L)' 'MGERQRAGEMTEVLPSQRYNAHLVPEDESLTCLKTGVYVLRFDNTYSLVHSKHISYTVEVLLPDQTFMEKVEKF' A
#
# COMPACT_ATOMS: atom_id res chain seq x y z
N MET A 1 14.32 -1.80 12.51
CA MET A 1 13.42 -0.72 12.05
C MET A 1 13.94 -0.25 10.70
N GLY A 2 13.10 -0.20 9.66
CA GLY A 2 13.52 -0.01 8.28
C GLY A 2 14.19 1.34 8.03
N GLU A 3 15.31 1.32 7.31
CA GLU A 3 16.00 2.54 6.88
C GLU A 3 15.15 3.32 5.88
N ARG A 4 15.28 4.65 5.88
CA ARG A 4 14.61 5.51 4.91
C ARG A 4 15.24 5.30 3.53
N GLN A 5 14.60 4.49 2.69
CA GLN A 5 14.99 4.27 1.31
C GLN A 5 14.24 5.19 0.35
N ARG A 6 14.81 5.49 -0.81
CA ARG A 6 14.13 6.26 -1.86
C ARG A 6 13.14 5.36 -2.58
N ALA A 7 12.04 5.93 -3.08
CA ALA A 7 11.04 5.16 -3.82
C ALA A 7 11.62 4.41 -5.04
N GLY A 8 12.61 4.99 -5.72
CA GLY A 8 13.28 4.35 -6.86
C GLY A 8 14.22 3.19 -6.50
N GLU A 9 14.51 2.98 -5.20
CA GLU A 9 15.31 1.85 -4.70
C GLU A 9 14.40 0.70 -4.23
N MET A 10 13.09 0.92 -4.15
CA MET A 10 12.10 -0.05 -3.70
C MET A 10 11.50 -0.82 -4.89
N THR A 11 11.11 -2.07 -4.65
CA THR A 11 10.31 -2.82 -5.62
C THR A 11 8.87 -2.31 -5.59
N GLU A 12 8.38 -1.82 -6.72
CA GLU A 12 6.98 -1.38 -6.84
C GLU A 12 6.06 -2.61 -6.85
N VAL A 13 5.20 -2.70 -5.83
CA VAL A 13 4.19 -3.78 -5.73
C VAL A 13 2.87 -3.33 -6.34
N LEU A 14 2.47 -2.09 -6.06
CA LEU A 14 1.31 -1.43 -6.65
C LEU A 14 1.76 -0.10 -7.26
N PRO A 15 1.39 0.19 -8.51
CA PRO A 15 1.76 1.44 -9.15
C PRO A 15 1.12 2.64 -8.44
N SER A 16 1.90 3.70 -8.22
CA SER A 16 1.37 4.94 -7.65
C SER A 16 0.39 5.60 -8.63
N GLN A 17 -0.88 5.70 -8.22
CA GLN A 17 -1.94 6.33 -9.01
C GLN A 17 -2.49 7.57 -8.29
N ARG A 18 -3.11 8.46 -9.07
CA ARG A 18 -3.78 9.64 -8.54
C ARG A 18 -5.21 9.28 -8.17
N TYR A 19 -5.50 9.26 -6.87
CA TYR A 19 -6.84 9.01 -6.35
C TYR A 19 -7.56 10.30 -5.95
N ASN A 20 -8.89 10.31 -6.12
CA ASN A 20 -9.75 11.43 -5.73
C ASN A 20 -10.37 11.20 -4.35
N ALA A 21 -9.54 10.88 -3.36
CA ALA A 21 -9.94 10.51 -2.00
C ALA A 21 -10.66 11.62 -1.19
N HIS A 22 -10.82 12.82 -1.78
CA HIS A 22 -11.58 13.93 -1.18
C HIS A 22 -13.09 13.81 -1.41
N LEU A 23 -13.51 12.99 -2.38
CA LEU A 23 -14.93 12.76 -2.69
C LEU A 23 -15.43 11.48 -2.04
N VAL A 24 -14.64 10.41 -2.12
CA VAL A 24 -14.96 9.08 -1.58
C VAL A 24 -13.66 8.47 -1.05
N PRO A 25 -13.66 7.82 0.13
CA PRO A 25 -12.51 7.06 0.60
C PRO A 25 -12.18 5.92 -0.36
N GLU A 26 -10.90 5.72 -0.65
CA GLU A 26 -10.44 4.56 -1.42
C GLU A 26 -10.19 3.40 -0.46
N ASP A 27 -10.67 2.21 -0.82
CA ASP A 27 -10.43 0.96 -0.12
C ASP A 27 -9.76 -0.02 -1.09
N GLU A 28 -8.59 -0.52 -0.72
CA GLU A 28 -7.81 -1.44 -1.54
C GLU A 28 -7.16 -2.51 -0.67
N SER A 29 -7.15 -3.75 -1.16
CA SER A 29 -6.50 -4.87 -0.49
C SER A 29 -5.40 -5.47 -1.37
N LEU A 30 -4.29 -5.84 -0.74
CA LEU A 30 -3.13 -6.41 -1.40
C LEU A 30 -2.73 -7.71 -0.70
N THR A 31 -2.62 -8.79 -1.47
CA THR A 31 -2.05 -10.04 -0.95
C THR A 31 -0.53 -9.94 -0.96
N CYS A 32 0.08 -10.02 0.22
CA CYS A 32 1.53 -9.98 0.40
C CYS A 32 2.17 -11.32 -0.05
N LEU A 33 2.41 -11.49 -1.35
CA LEU A 33 2.95 -12.73 -1.91
C LEU A 33 4.43 -12.97 -1.56
N LYS A 34 5.20 -11.91 -1.32
CA LYS A 34 6.63 -11.99 -1.00
C LYS A 34 6.88 -11.54 0.44
N THR A 35 7.73 -12.28 1.16
CA THR A 35 8.15 -11.85 2.50
C THR A 35 9.01 -10.59 2.40
N GLY A 36 8.70 -9.57 3.19
CA GLY A 36 9.44 -8.32 3.18
C GLY A 36 8.75 -7.21 3.95
N VAL A 37 9.32 -6.01 3.86
CA VAL A 37 8.74 -4.79 4.43
C VAL A 37 7.94 -4.09 3.33
N TYR A 38 6.65 -3.92 3.56
CA TYR A 38 5.76 -3.20 2.66
C TYR A 38 5.66 -1.74 3.09
N VAL A 39 5.79 -0.82 2.15
CA VAL A 39 5.76 0.63 2.39
C VAL A 39 4.55 1.23 1.69
N LEU A 40 3.59 1.74 2.46
CA LEU A 40 2.48 2.53 1.91
C LEU A 40 2.96 3.96 1.69
N ARG A 41 3.00 4.39 0.42
CA ARG A 41 3.46 5.72 0.02
C ARG A 41 2.29 6.63 -0.33
N PHE A 42 2.08 7.66 0.47
CA PHE A 42 1.15 8.74 0.14
C PHE A 42 1.89 9.87 -0.57
N ASP A 43 1.57 10.04 -1.85
CA ASP A 43 2.25 10.99 -2.73
C ASP A 43 1.40 12.26 -2.96
N ASN A 44 1.94 13.43 -2.63
CA ASN A 44 1.29 14.73 -2.83
C ASN A 44 1.96 15.56 -3.94
N THR A 45 2.69 14.94 -4.86
CA THR A 45 3.34 15.61 -6.01
C THR A 45 2.41 16.49 -6.85
N TYR A 46 1.10 16.25 -6.80
CA TYR A 46 0.09 17.03 -7.52
C TYR A 46 -0.36 18.34 -6.84
N SER A 47 0.04 18.59 -5.58
CA SER A 47 -0.26 19.86 -4.90
C SER A 47 1.04 20.65 -4.68
N LEU A 48 1.30 21.61 -5.58
CA LEU A 48 2.51 22.44 -5.53
C LEU A 48 2.53 23.43 -4.36
N VAL A 49 1.35 23.81 -3.86
CA VAL A 49 1.19 24.96 -2.94
C VAL A 49 0.54 24.56 -1.62
N HIS A 50 -0.19 23.44 -1.58
CA HIS A 50 -0.99 23.05 -0.42
C HIS A 50 -0.61 21.66 0.09
N SER A 51 -0.30 21.61 1.38
CA SER A 51 -0.19 20.36 2.13
C SER A 51 -1.55 19.67 2.19
N LYS A 52 -1.56 18.34 2.12
CA LYS A 52 -2.77 17.53 2.35
C LYS A 52 -2.68 16.83 3.70
N HIS A 53 -3.78 16.87 4.44
CA HIS A 53 -3.98 15.97 5.58
C HIS A 53 -4.57 14.66 5.04
N ILE A 54 -4.00 13.53 5.44
CA ILE A 54 -4.41 12.19 4.99
C ILE A 54 -4.81 11.37 6.21
N SER A 55 -6.07 10.96 6.24
CA SER A 55 -6.58 9.99 7.22
C SER A 55 -6.56 8.62 6.57
N TYR A 56 -5.94 7.64 7.23
CA TYR A 56 -5.81 6.29 6.68
C TYR A 56 -5.86 5.24 7.80
N THR A 57 -6.34 4.06 7.46
CA THR A 57 -6.34 2.87 8.32
C THR A 57 -5.69 1.74 7.52
N VAL A 58 -4.78 0.99 8.14
CA VAL A 58 -4.16 -0.18 7.52
C VAL A 58 -4.38 -1.37 8.44
N GLU A 59 -4.93 -2.44 7.87
CA GLU A 59 -5.14 -3.70 8.56
C GLU A 59 -4.35 -4.80 7.86
N VAL A 60 -3.64 -5.60 8.65
CA VAL A 60 -2.95 -6.80 8.16
C VAL A 60 -3.78 -8.01 8.55
N LEU A 61 -4.43 -8.60 7.57
CA LEU A 61 -5.18 -9.83 7.74
C LEU A 61 -4.23 -11.02 7.61
N LEU A 62 -4.01 -11.74 8.70
CA LEU A 62 -3.22 -12.97 8.69
C LEU A 62 -4.01 -14.07 7.94
N PRO A 63 -3.32 -14.91 7.17
CA PRO A 63 -4.00 -15.97 6.44
C PRO A 63 -4.49 -17.06 7.40
N ASP A 64 -5.77 -17.42 7.30
CA ASP A 64 -6.32 -18.61 7.95
C ASP A 64 -5.91 -19.88 7.18
N GLN A 65 -6.03 -21.06 7.81
CA GLN A 65 -5.74 -22.35 7.16
C GLN A 65 -6.46 -22.51 5.80
N THR A 66 -7.68 -22.02 5.69
CA THR A 66 -8.48 -22.02 4.44
C THR A 66 -7.92 -21.10 3.35
N PHE A 67 -7.17 -20.05 3.70
CA PHE A 67 -6.51 -19.16 2.75
C PHE A 67 -5.20 -19.78 2.25
N MET A 68 -4.44 -20.42 3.14
CA MET A 68 -3.20 -21.11 2.76
C MET A 68 -3.44 -22.21 1.71
N GLU A 69 -4.51 -23.00 1.87
CA GLU A 69 -4.91 -24.04 0.90
C GLU A 69 -5.27 -23.50 -0.50
N LYS A 70 -5.69 -22.23 -0.59
CA LYS A 70 -5.97 -21.57 -1.88
C LYS A 70 -4.70 -21.03 -2.52
N VAL A 71 -3.71 -20.60 -1.74
CA VAL A 71 -2.44 -20.07 -2.24
C VAL A 71 -1.54 -21.18 -2.79
N GLU A 72 -1.54 -22.39 -2.21
CA GLU A 72 -0.76 -23.54 -2.72
C GLU A 72 -1.22 -24.07 -4.10
N LYS A 73 -2.37 -23.62 -4.59
CA LYS A 73 -2.94 -24.07 -5.89
C LYS A 73 -2.57 -23.18 -7.07
N PHE A 74 -1.74 -22.16 -6.86
CA PHE A 74 -1.21 -21.25 -7.89
C PHE A 74 0.31 -21.30 -7.94
#